data_AF-A0A958XLX0-F1
#
_entry.id   AF-A0A958XLX0-F1
#
_cell.length_a   1.000
_cell.length_b   1.000
_cell.length_c   1.000
_cell.angle_alpha   90.00
_cell.angle_beta   90.00
_cell.angle_gamma   90.00
#
_symmetry.space_group_name_H-M   'P 1'
#
loop_
_entity.id
_entity.type
_entity.pdbx_description
1 polymer ?
#
loop_
_entity_poly.entity_id
_entity_poly.type
_entity_poly.pdbx_seq_one_letter_code
_entity_poly.pdbx_strand_id
1 'polypeptide(L)' 'PINEQAQANCLEALLSTMQAEPWWAGGFLWKWFPNGRGHEGYPERDYTPQGKVGEAVLRRWYGG' A
#
# COMPACT_ATOMS: atom_id res chain seq x y z
N PRO A 1 16.61 -3.96 -8.71
CA PRO A 1 16.39 -2.53 -8.33
C PRO A 1 15.13 -2.40 -7.48
N ILE A 2 15.10 -1.44 -6.54
CA ILE A 2 13.87 -1.08 -5.80
C ILE A 2 12.93 -0.37 -6.77
N ASN A 3 11.63 -0.70 -6.71
CA ASN A 3 10.61 -0.14 -7.62
C ASN A 3 9.32 0.18 -6.85
N GLU A 4 9.29 1.37 -6.23
CA GLU A 4 8.11 1.85 -5.51
C GLU A 4 6.91 2.12 -6.44
N GLN A 5 7.18 2.51 -7.68
CA GLN A 5 6.13 2.79 -8.66
C GLN A 5 5.32 1.54 -8.99
N ALA A 6 5.96 0.37 -9.05
CA ALA A 6 5.25 -0.89 -9.23
C ALA A 6 4.26 -1.15 -8.08
N GLN A 7 4.66 -0.94 -6.83
CA GLN A 7 3.76 -1.06 -5.67
C GLN A 7 2.59 -0.07 -5.77
N ALA A 8 2.85 1.19 -6.13
CA ALA A 8 1.81 2.20 -6.32
C ALA A 8 0.82 1.81 -7.43
N ASN A 9 1.31 1.33 -8.56
CA ASN A 9 0.47 0.89 -9.68
C ASN A 9 -0.40 -0.32 -9.29
N CYS A 10 0.13 -1.28 -8.55
CA CYS A 10 -0.64 -2.43 -8.07
C CYS A 10 -1.75 -2.00 -7.10
N LEU A 11 -1.47 -1.09 -6.17
CA LEU A 11 -2.47 -0.55 -5.25
C LEU A 11 -3.57 0.21 -6.00
N GLU A 12 -3.19 1.05 -6.95
CA GLU A 12 -4.15 1.79 -7.77
C GLU A 12 -5.04 0.85 -8.57
N ALA A 13 -4.45 -0.12 -9.27
CA ALA A 13 -5.20 -1.09 -10.07
C ALA A 13 -6.16 -1.94 -9.22
N LEU A 14 -5.73 -2.37 -8.03
CA LEU A 14 -6.58 -3.12 -7.11
C LEU A 14 -7.80 -2.28 -6.70
N LEU A 15 -7.57 -1.05 -6.23
CA LEU A 15 -8.64 -0.20 -5.70
C LEU A 15 -9.57 0.29 -6.81
N SER A 16 -9.03 0.72 -7.96
CA SER A 16 -9.83 1.18 -9.10
C SER A 16 -10.70 0.09 -9.69
N THR A 17 -10.26 -1.18 -9.63
CA THR A 17 -10.99 -2.31 -10.19
C THR A 17 -12.02 -2.86 -9.21
N MET A 18 -11.64 -3.03 -7.94
CA MET A 18 -12.47 -3.76 -6.98
C MET A 18 -13.46 -2.86 -6.24
N GLN A 19 -13.18 -1.57 -6.08
CA GLN A 19 -14.00 -0.68 -5.25
C GLN A 19 -15.43 -0.48 -5.78
N ALA A 20 -15.65 -0.63 -7.08
CA ALA A 20 -16.99 -0.52 -7.68
C ALA A 20 -17.84 -1.78 -7.45
N GLU A 21 -17.24 -2.89 -7.02
CA GLU A 21 -17.93 -4.17 -6.87
C GLU A 21 -18.73 -4.21 -5.56
N PRO A 22 -20.05 -4.52 -5.60
CA PRO A 22 -20.92 -4.41 -4.42
C PRO A 22 -20.60 -5.42 -3.31
N TRP A 23 -19.85 -6.47 -3.64
CA TRP A 23 -19.41 -7.50 -2.71
C TRP A 23 -18.01 -7.21 -2.14
N TRP A 24 -17.30 -6.19 -2.64
CA TRP A 24 -15.97 -5.84 -2.17
C TRP A 24 -16.05 -5.06 -0.86
N ALA A 25 -15.68 -5.71 0.24
CA ALA A 25 -15.67 -5.11 1.57
C ALA A 25 -14.35 -4.38 1.91
N GLY A 26 -13.40 -4.31 0.98
CA GLY A 26 -12.04 -3.80 1.23
C GLY A 26 -11.00 -4.91 1.45
N GLY A 27 -9.89 -4.56 2.09
CA GLY A 27 -8.79 -5.50 2.34
C GLY A 27 -7.89 -5.11 3.51
N PHE A 28 -7.08 -6.06 3.96
CA PHE A 28 -6.06 -5.84 4.98
C PHE A 28 -4.70 -5.61 4.33
N LEU A 29 -4.07 -4.47 4.66
CA LEU A 29 -2.77 -4.12 4.14
C LEU A 29 -1.66 -4.89 4.87
N TRP A 30 -0.86 -5.64 4.11
CA TRP A 30 0.40 -6.21 4.60
C TRP A 30 1.57 -5.36 4.12
N LYS A 31 2.33 -4.68 4.98
CA LYS A 31 2.16 -4.53 6.44
C LYS A 31 2.47 -3.09 6.82
N TRP A 32 2.22 -2.72 8.07
CA TRP A 32 2.56 -1.41 8.62
C TRP A 32 3.47 -1.57 9.84
N PHE A 33 4.46 -0.70 9.99
CA PHE A 33 5.41 -0.75 11.11
C PHE A 33 5.09 0.31 12.17
N PRO A 34 4.62 -0.10 13.36
CA PRO A 34 4.38 0.82 14.47
C PRO A 34 5.69 1.51 14.88
N ASN A 35 5.72 2.84 14.83
CA ASN A 35 6.90 3.66 15.14
C ASN A 35 8.16 3.26 14.36
N GLY A 36 7.99 2.70 13.15
CA GLY A 36 9.11 2.21 12.35
C GLY A 36 9.88 1.04 12.98
N ARG A 37 9.28 0.25 13.89
CA ARG A 37 9.92 -0.90 14.53
C ARG A 37 9.44 -2.22 13.92
N GLY A 38 10.28 -3.26 14.01
CA GLY A 38 9.94 -4.63 13.60
C GLY A 38 10.20 -4.97 12.13
N HIS A 39 10.86 -4.09 11.38
CA HIS A 39 11.40 -4.39 10.05
C HIS A 39 12.79 -5.05 10.16
N GLU A 40 13.21 -5.73 9.11
CA GLU A 40 14.49 -6.49 9.07
C GLU A 40 15.69 -5.62 8.65
N GLY A 41 15.57 -4.29 8.76
CA GLY A 41 16.60 -3.34 8.35
C GLY A 41 16.54 -2.84 6.90
N TYR A 42 15.59 -3.32 6.08
CA TYR A 42 15.47 -2.95 4.65
C TYR A 42 14.02 -2.55 4.24
N PRO A 43 13.42 -1.53 4.89
CA PRO A 43 12.02 -1.17 4.68
C PRO A 43 11.68 -0.80 3.22
N GLU A 44 12.65 -0.30 2.46
CA GLU A 44 12.50 0.06 1.05
C GLU A 44 12.19 -1.15 0.15
N ARG A 45 12.65 -2.35 0.54
CA ARG A 45 12.37 -3.62 -0.17
C ARG A 45 11.20 -4.40 0.41
N ASP A 46 10.71 -4.01 1.58
CA ASP A 46 9.60 -4.69 2.25
C ASP A 46 8.24 -4.38 1.60
N TYR A 47 7.20 -5.16 1.92
CA TYR A 47 5.84 -5.02 1.41
C TYR A 47 5.13 -3.75 1.89
N THR A 48 5.59 -3.15 2.98
CA THR A 48 4.97 -1.93 3.50
C THR A 48 4.95 -0.83 2.44
N PRO A 49 3.83 -0.12 2.24
CA PRO A 49 3.82 1.11 1.48
C PRO A 49 4.25 2.32 2.32
N GLN A 50 4.42 2.16 3.63
CA GLN A 50 4.77 3.24 4.55
C GLN A 50 6.04 3.98 4.11
N GLY A 51 5.93 5.29 3.94
CA GLY A 51 7.01 6.17 3.47
C GLY A 51 7.32 6.05 1.97
N LYS A 52 6.54 5.28 1.19
CA LYS A 52 6.75 5.05 -0.25
C LYS A 52 5.66 5.73 -1.08
N VAL A 53 5.87 5.78 -2.40
CA VAL A 53 4.86 6.29 -3.35
C VAL A 53 3.49 5.59 -3.19
N GLY A 54 3.48 4.29 -2.84
CA GLY A 54 2.25 3.54 -2.58
C GLY A 54 1.40 4.08 -1.42
N GLU A 55 1.99 4.72 -0.41
CA GLU A 55 1.24 5.34 0.69
C GLU A 55 0.38 6.51 0.18
N ALA A 56 0.89 7.30 -0.76
CA ALA A 56 0.12 8.41 -1.34
C ALA A 56 -1.14 7.91 -2.07
N VAL A 57 -1.06 6.75 -2.73
CA VAL A 57 -2.21 6.09 -3.35
C VAL A 57 -3.24 5.72 -2.27
N LEU A 58 -2.83 5.04 -1.21
CA LEU A 58 -3.73 4.66 -0.12
C LEU A 58 -4.37 5.88 0.55
N ARG A 59 -3.62 6.97 0.75
CA ARG A 59 -4.15 8.23 1.31
C ARG A 59 -5.20 8.85 0.40
N ARG A 60 -5.04 8.81 -0.92
CA ARG A 60 -6.06 9.32 -1.86
C ARG A 60 -7.37 8.52 -1.77
N TRP A 61 -7.28 7.20 -1.62
CA TRP A 61 -8.46 6.33 -1.58
C TRP A 61 -9.15 6.29 -0.21
N TYR A 62 -8.41 6.39 0.89
CA TYR A 62 -8.94 6.19 2.25
C TYR A 62 -8.79 7.39 3.21
N GLY A 63 -7.98 8.39 2.86
CA GLY A 63 -7.57 9.48 3.75
C GLY A 63 -8.37 10.77 3.55
N GLY A 64 -9.70 10.67 3.41
CA GLY A 64 -10.61 11.80 3.16
C GLY A 64 -10.32 13.08 3.96
#